data_AF-A0A2S6XBL6-F1
#
_entry.id   AF-A0A2S6XBL6-F1
#
_cell.length_a   1.000
_cell.length_b   1.000
_cell.length_c   1.000
_cell.angle_alpha   90.00
_cell.angle_beta   90.00
_cell.angle_gamma   90.00
#
_symmetry.space_group_name_H-M   'P 1'
#
loop_
_entity.id
_entity.type
_entity.pdbx_description
1 polymer ?
#
loop_
_entity_poly.entity_id
_entity_poly.type
_entity_poly.pdbx_seq_one_letter_code
_entity_poly.pdbx_strand_id
1 'polypeptide(L)'
;MRIATWNVNSITARLPRLLAWLESSGTDVLCLQEAKVAEAQFPFDELREAGYEAAVHATGRWNGVAVLSRVGLDDVVKGLPGDPGYEGVQEPRAISATCGPARVWSVYVPNGREVDHPHYAYKLQWFEALRAAVEGDASGSRPFAVMGDYNVAPADEDVYDRAAFEGATHVTPAERAALASLRGAGLSDVVPRPLKYDHPFTYWDYRQLCFPKNRGMRIDLVYGNEPFAKAVTDSYVDREERKGKGASDHAPVVVDLDL
;
A
#
# COMPACT_ATOMS: atom_id res chain seq x y z
N MET A 1 19.14 0.03 -0.69
CA MET A 1 17.95 -0.76 -0.30
C MET A 1 16.78 -0.56 -1.28
N ARG A 2 16.07 -1.62 -1.71
CA ARG A 2 14.85 -1.56 -2.54
C ARG A 2 13.61 -1.91 -1.71
N ILE A 3 12.64 -1.00 -1.64
CA ILE A 3 11.38 -1.22 -0.92
C ILE A 3 10.22 -1.10 -1.89
N ALA A 4 9.16 -1.88 -1.69
CA ALA A 4 7.96 -1.79 -2.51
C ALA A 4 6.67 -1.92 -1.69
N THR A 5 5.57 -1.49 -2.29
CA THR A 5 4.22 -1.82 -1.84
C THR A 5 3.41 -2.50 -2.95
N TRP A 6 2.61 -3.49 -2.59
CA TRP A 6 1.76 -4.21 -3.54
C TRP A 6 0.50 -4.80 -2.91
N ASN A 7 -0.67 -4.34 -3.36
CA ASN A 7 -1.93 -5.05 -3.14
C ASN A 7 -1.98 -6.29 -4.06
N VAL A 8 -1.92 -7.49 -3.48
CA VAL A 8 -1.83 -8.74 -4.23
C VAL A 8 -3.21 -9.37 -4.51
N ASN A 9 -4.28 -8.83 -3.93
CA ASN A 9 -5.64 -9.32 -4.07
C ASN A 9 -5.75 -10.85 -3.87
N SER A 10 -5.37 -11.33 -2.68
CA SER A 10 -5.15 -12.73 -2.26
C SER A 10 -3.74 -13.25 -2.54
N ILE A 11 -2.96 -13.39 -1.45
CA ILE A 11 -1.60 -13.93 -1.51
C ILE A 11 -1.58 -15.36 -2.02
N THR A 12 -2.49 -16.23 -1.56
CA THR A 12 -2.53 -17.64 -1.99
C THR A 12 -2.75 -17.76 -3.50
N ALA A 13 -3.61 -16.92 -4.08
CA ALA A 13 -3.86 -16.94 -5.52
C ALA A 13 -2.71 -16.36 -6.34
N ARG A 14 -1.91 -15.46 -5.76
CA ARG A 14 -0.80 -14.76 -6.43
C ARG A 14 0.59 -15.26 -6.02
N LEU A 15 0.70 -16.24 -5.12
CA LEU A 15 1.97 -16.66 -4.53
C LEU A 15 3.06 -16.98 -5.58
N PRO A 16 2.80 -17.75 -6.66
CA PRO A 16 3.82 -18.01 -7.66
C PRO A 16 4.32 -16.74 -8.37
N ARG A 17 3.42 -15.76 -8.61
CA ARG A 17 3.78 -14.48 -9.21
C ARG A 17 4.55 -13.60 -8.24
N LEU A 18 4.11 -13.57 -6.99
CA LEU A 18 4.77 -12.84 -5.91
C LEU A 18 6.21 -13.32 -5.74
N LEU A 19 6.44 -14.64 -5.64
CA LEU A 19 7.78 -15.20 -5.49
C LEU A 19 8.67 -14.91 -6.69
N ALA A 20 8.17 -15.09 -7.92
CA ALA A 20 8.91 -14.77 -9.14
C ALA A 20 9.26 -13.27 -9.25
N TRP A 21 8.35 -12.40 -8.82
CA TRP A 21 8.59 -10.96 -8.79
C TRP A 21 9.61 -10.58 -7.71
N LEU A 22 9.51 -11.14 -6.50
CA LEU A 22 10.49 -10.91 -5.43
C LEU A 22 11.90 -11.37 -5.82
N GLU A 23 12.02 -12.49 -6.53
CA GLU A 23 13.29 -12.99 -7.06
C GLU A 23 13.87 -12.04 -8.13
N SER A 24 13.09 -11.71 -9.15
CA SER A 24 13.55 -10.90 -10.28
C SER A 24 13.77 -9.43 -9.96
N SER A 25 12.95 -8.85 -9.08
CA SER A 25 13.08 -7.45 -8.64
C SER A 25 14.20 -7.26 -7.62
N GLY A 26 14.61 -8.31 -6.89
CA GLY A 26 15.57 -8.18 -5.80
C GLY A 26 15.09 -7.24 -4.68
N THR A 27 13.79 -7.17 -4.46
CA THR A 27 13.18 -6.30 -3.44
C THR A 27 13.65 -6.68 -2.04
N ASP A 28 14.11 -5.71 -1.24
CA ASP A 28 14.57 -5.99 0.13
C ASP A 28 13.39 -6.06 1.12
N VAL A 29 12.40 -5.18 0.94
CA VAL A 29 11.21 -5.09 1.80
C VAL A 29 9.96 -4.89 0.97
N LEU A 30 8.91 -5.66 1.25
CA LEU A 30 7.60 -5.53 0.60
C LEU A 30 6.50 -5.29 1.65
N CYS A 31 5.80 -4.16 1.53
CA CYS A 31 4.52 -3.94 2.17
C CYS A 31 3.40 -4.55 1.30
N LEU A 32 2.73 -5.58 1.80
CA LEU A 32 1.69 -6.32 1.09
C LEU A 32 0.31 -6.01 1.64
N GLN A 33 -0.68 -5.84 0.75
CA GLN A 33 -2.09 -5.64 1.09
C GLN A 33 -2.99 -6.70 0.45
N GLU A 34 -4.19 -6.83 1.00
CA GLU A 34 -5.19 -7.84 0.63
C GLU A 34 -4.63 -9.26 0.63
N ALA A 35 -3.98 -9.68 1.71
CA ALA A 35 -3.55 -11.06 1.87
C ALA A 35 -4.72 -12.06 1.72
N LYS A 36 -5.92 -11.69 2.19
CA LYS A 36 -7.18 -12.46 2.07
C LYS A 36 -7.05 -13.91 2.51
N VAL A 37 -6.31 -14.12 3.58
CA VAL A 37 -6.07 -15.43 4.18
C VAL A 37 -6.04 -15.29 5.71
N ALA A 38 -6.36 -16.35 6.44
CA ALA A 38 -6.08 -16.39 7.87
C ALA A 38 -4.57 -16.52 8.10
N GLU A 39 -4.03 -15.95 9.18
CA GLU A 39 -2.59 -16.00 9.49
C GLU A 39 -2.03 -17.43 9.46
N ALA A 40 -2.77 -18.42 10.00
CA ALA A 40 -2.35 -19.83 10.01
C ALA A 40 -2.20 -20.47 8.61
N GLN A 41 -2.76 -19.84 7.58
CA GLN A 41 -2.70 -20.29 6.18
C GLN A 41 -1.81 -19.37 5.32
N PHE A 42 -1.16 -18.38 5.94
CA PHE A 42 -0.22 -17.51 5.24
C PHE A 42 1.03 -18.32 4.84
N PRO A 43 1.59 -18.11 3.63
CA PRO A 43 2.67 -18.94 3.07
C PRO A 43 4.05 -18.59 3.67
N PHE A 44 4.19 -18.77 4.98
CA PHE A 44 5.43 -18.46 5.70
C PHE A 44 6.61 -19.32 5.22
N ASP A 45 6.38 -20.60 4.94
CA ASP A 45 7.43 -21.52 4.54
C ASP A 45 7.97 -21.18 3.15
N GLU A 46 7.09 -20.93 2.18
CA GLU A 46 7.50 -20.56 0.83
C GLU A 46 8.23 -19.21 0.78
N LEU A 47 7.81 -18.24 1.62
CA LEU A 47 8.49 -16.95 1.74
C LEU A 47 9.87 -17.09 2.40
N ARG A 48 9.97 -17.94 3.43
CA ARG A 48 11.24 -18.24 4.10
C ARG A 48 12.21 -18.96 3.17
N GLU A 49 11.73 -19.89 2.34
CA GLU A 49 12.53 -20.54 1.29
C GLU A 49 13.05 -19.52 0.25
N ALA A 50 12.27 -18.47 -0.05
CA ALA A 50 12.69 -17.35 -0.88
C ALA A 50 13.58 -16.30 -0.16
N GLY A 51 13.91 -16.55 1.12
CA GLY A 51 14.81 -15.71 1.92
C GLY A 51 14.14 -14.51 2.60
N TYR A 52 12.82 -14.53 2.78
CA TYR A 52 12.09 -13.46 3.45
C TYR A 52 11.53 -13.92 4.80
N GLU A 53 11.71 -13.07 5.81
CA GLU A 53 10.89 -13.08 7.01
C GLU A 53 9.56 -12.36 6.71
N ALA A 54 8.49 -12.71 7.44
CA ALA A 54 7.18 -12.11 7.25
C ALA A 54 6.53 -11.75 8.60
N ALA A 55 6.13 -10.50 8.74
CA ALA A 55 5.22 -10.03 9.77
C ALA A 55 3.83 -9.87 9.16
N VAL A 56 2.80 -10.47 9.76
CA VAL A 56 1.46 -10.55 9.15
C VAL A 56 0.39 -10.14 10.15
N HIS A 57 -0.58 -9.36 9.68
CA HIS A 57 -1.84 -9.13 10.36
C HIS A 57 -2.96 -9.49 9.39
N ALA A 58 -3.57 -10.66 9.56
CA ALA A 58 -4.60 -11.17 8.67
C ALA A 58 -5.52 -12.16 9.41
N THR A 59 -6.84 -12.00 9.24
CA THR A 59 -7.85 -12.74 10.03
C THR A 59 -8.75 -13.65 9.20
N GLY A 60 -8.58 -13.68 7.88
CA GLY A 60 -9.40 -14.52 7.00
C GLY A 60 -9.54 -13.95 5.59
N ARG A 61 -10.70 -14.21 4.96
CA ARG A 61 -10.96 -13.94 3.53
C ARG A 61 -10.93 -12.46 3.10
N TRP A 62 -10.94 -11.53 4.04
CA TRP A 62 -11.01 -10.09 3.77
C TRP A 62 -9.75 -9.40 4.28
N ASN A 63 -9.38 -8.30 3.61
CA ASN A 63 -8.29 -7.42 4.04
C ASN A 63 -6.97 -8.21 4.21
N GLY A 64 -6.22 -7.92 5.26
CA GLY A 64 -4.97 -8.58 5.60
C GLY A 64 -3.78 -7.84 5.00
N VAL A 65 -2.80 -7.56 5.85
CA VAL A 65 -1.58 -6.84 5.49
C VAL A 65 -0.36 -7.58 6.03
N ALA A 66 0.77 -7.41 5.35
CA ALA A 66 2.05 -7.96 5.77
C ALA A 66 3.21 -7.01 5.46
N VAL A 67 4.32 -7.20 6.17
CA VAL A 67 5.66 -6.72 5.79
C VAL A 67 6.53 -7.95 5.58
N LEU A 68 7.09 -8.08 4.39
CA LEU A 68 8.09 -9.10 4.05
C LEU A 68 9.46 -8.42 4.02
N SER A 69 10.49 -9.04 4.57
CA SER A 69 11.83 -8.46 4.61
C SER A 69 12.91 -9.53 4.53
N ARG A 70 13.95 -9.28 3.75
CA ARG A 70 15.20 -10.07 3.76
C ARG A 70 16.33 -9.42 4.55
N VAL A 71 16.06 -8.26 5.15
CA VAL A 71 17.02 -7.47 5.94
C VAL A 71 16.64 -7.39 7.43
N GLY A 72 15.85 -8.37 7.89
CA GLY A 72 15.34 -8.48 9.27
C GLY A 72 13.99 -7.79 9.49
N LEU A 73 13.30 -8.19 10.56
CA LEU A 73 12.05 -7.62 11.06
C LEU A 73 12.10 -7.40 12.58
N ASP A 74 12.16 -6.14 12.99
CA ASP A 74 12.14 -5.71 14.39
C ASP A 74 10.94 -4.78 14.68
N ASP A 75 10.65 -4.54 15.96
CA ASP A 75 9.64 -3.59 16.43
C ASP A 75 8.26 -3.71 15.72
N VAL A 76 7.81 -4.94 15.51
CA VAL A 76 6.56 -5.24 14.81
C VAL A 76 5.36 -4.76 15.63
N VAL A 77 4.50 -3.95 15.01
CA VAL A 77 3.21 -3.52 15.58
C VAL A 77 2.10 -3.97 14.64
N LYS A 78 1.23 -4.88 15.11
CA LYS A 78 0.05 -5.33 14.37
C LYS A 78 -1.15 -4.42 14.69
N GLY A 79 -1.88 -4.03 13.66
CA GLY A 79 -3.05 -3.15 13.78
C GLY A 79 -2.67 -1.67 13.79
N LEU A 80 -3.69 -0.82 13.68
CA LEU A 80 -3.53 0.63 13.78
C LEU A 80 -3.82 1.06 15.24
N PRO A 81 -2.87 1.66 15.95
CA PRO A 81 -3.14 2.30 17.23
C PRO A 81 -4.25 3.34 17.09
N GLY A 82 -5.30 3.21 17.90
CA GLY A 82 -6.47 4.08 17.80
C GLY A 82 -7.44 3.74 16.67
N ASP A 83 -7.34 2.55 16.03
CA ASP A 83 -8.30 2.12 15.00
C ASP A 83 -9.74 2.21 15.54
N PRO A 84 -10.63 2.99 14.90
CA PRO A 84 -12.00 3.16 15.35
C PRO A 84 -12.83 1.86 15.22
N GLY A 85 -12.35 0.91 14.42
CA GLY A 85 -13.10 -0.29 14.03
C GLY A 85 -14.32 0.03 13.16
N TYR A 86 -14.88 -1.02 12.58
CA TYR A 86 -16.15 -0.96 11.86
C TYR A 86 -17.12 -1.94 12.52
N GLU A 87 -18.29 -1.44 12.93
CA GLU A 87 -19.31 -2.23 13.66
C GLU A 87 -18.75 -2.95 14.91
N GLY A 88 -17.80 -2.32 15.60
CA GLY A 88 -17.16 -2.86 16.81
C GLY A 88 -16.06 -3.89 16.55
N VAL A 89 -15.64 -4.08 15.30
CA VAL A 89 -14.58 -5.01 14.92
C VAL A 89 -13.39 -4.25 14.32
N GLN A 90 -12.19 -4.53 14.81
CA GLN A 90 -10.96 -4.04 14.19
C GLN A 90 -10.59 -4.90 12.98
N GLU A 91 -10.42 -4.26 11.83
CA GLU A 91 -10.07 -4.92 10.58
C GLU A 91 -8.54 -4.99 10.41
N PRO A 92 -7.98 -6.07 9.82
CA PRO A 92 -6.54 -6.21 9.66
C PRO A 92 -6.03 -5.35 8.49
N ARG A 93 -5.88 -4.05 8.75
CA ARG A 93 -5.59 -3.01 7.74
C ARG A 93 -4.25 -2.31 7.92
N ALA A 94 -3.56 -2.52 9.04
CA ALA A 94 -2.24 -1.93 9.28
C ALA A 94 -1.31 -2.91 9.98
N ILE A 95 -0.03 -2.81 9.63
CA ILE A 95 1.10 -3.43 10.32
C ILE A 95 2.34 -2.59 10.05
N SER A 96 3.20 -2.42 11.06
CA SER A 96 4.48 -1.74 10.92
C SER A 96 5.62 -2.63 11.38
N ALA A 97 6.81 -2.43 10.82
CA ALA A 97 8.04 -3.07 11.27
C ALA A 97 9.25 -2.18 10.96
N THR A 98 10.30 -2.33 11.75
CA THR A 98 11.65 -1.85 11.43
C THR A 98 12.34 -2.93 10.58
N CYS A 99 12.79 -2.57 9.38
CA CYS A 99 13.50 -3.43 8.44
C CYS A 99 14.85 -2.81 8.13
N GLY A 100 15.93 -3.36 8.69
CA GLY A 100 17.26 -2.75 8.60
C GLY A 100 17.24 -1.27 9.06
N PRO A 101 17.68 -0.31 8.23
CA PRO A 101 17.73 1.11 8.62
C PRO A 101 16.38 1.83 8.55
N ALA A 102 15.35 1.24 7.94
CA ALA A 102 14.07 1.89 7.67
C ALA A 102 12.94 1.34 8.53
N ARG A 103 11.98 2.19 8.90
CA ARG A 103 10.70 1.77 9.49
C ARG A 103 9.59 1.95 8.47
N VAL A 104 8.79 0.91 8.25
CA VAL A 104 7.72 0.92 7.25
C VAL A 104 6.39 0.55 7.88
N TRP A 105 5.32 1.16 7.38
CA TRP A 105 3.95 0.73 7.60
C TRP A 105 3.38 0.19 6.29
N SER A 106 2.80 -1.01 6.34
CA SER A 106 1.92 -1.54 5.29
C SER A 106 0.48 -1.22 5.67
N VAL A 107 -0.21 -0.43 4.84
CA VAL A 107 -1.60 -0.02 5.08
C VAL A 107 -2.54 -0.45 3.95
N TYR A 108 -3.72 -0.93 4.31
CA TYR A 108 -4.85 -1.18 3.41
C TYR A 108 -6.02 -0.32 3.88
N VAL A 109 -6.01 0.94 3.46
CA VAL A 109 -6.98 1.95 3.88
C VAL A 109 -8.40 1.48 3.49
N PRO A 110 -9.41 1.67 4.35
CA PRO A 110 -10.78 1.33 4.02
C PRO A 110 -11.19 1.90 2.65
N ASN A 111 -11.76 1.07 1.77
CA ASN A 111 -12.18 1.51 0.42
C ASN A 111 -13.18 2.67 0.48
N GLY A 112 -14.15 2.59 1.41
CA GLY A 112 -15.19 3.59 1.60
C GLY A 112 -16.52 3.18 0.97
N ARG A 113 -16.50 2.30 -0.05
CA ARG A 113 -17.67 1.87 -0.83
C ARG A 113 -18.29 3.07 -1.55
N GLU A 114 -19.46 3.53 -1.13
CA GLU A 114 -20.16 4.71 -1.65
C GLU A 114 -20.06 5.86 -0.63
N VAL A 115 -20.21 7.12 -1.07
CA VAL A 115 -20.03 8.31 -0.20
C VAL A 115 -21.03 8.35 0.96
N ASP A 116 -22.24 7.84 0.77
CA ASP A 116 -23.29 7.76 1.79
C ASP A 116 -23.23 6.48 2.64
N HIS A 117 -22.34 5.54 2.31
CA HIS A 117 -22.20 4.29 3.02
C HIS A 117 -21.47 4.50 4.36
N PRO A 118 -21.87 3.86 5.48
CA PRO A 118 -21.20 4.02 6.79
C PRO A 118 -19.69 3.76 6.79
N HIS A 119 -19.24 2.85 5.92
CA HIS A 119 -17.83 2.55 5.68
C HIS A 119 -16.99 3.74 5.16
N TYR A 120 -17.61 4.75 4.54
CA TYR A 120 -16.94 5.99 4.17
C TYR A 120 -16.62 6.85 5.40
N ALA A 121 -17.55 6.96 6.36
CA ALA A 121 -17.27 7.62 7.63
C ALA A 121 -16.17 6.88 8.42
N TYR A 122 -16.19 5.54 8.41
CA TYR A 122 -15.11 4.72 8.97
C TYR A 122 -13.76 5.02 8.31
N LYS A 123 -13.71 5.14 6.97
CA LYS A 123 -12.48 5.50 6.24
C LYS A 123 -11.87 6.81 6.74
N LEU A 124 -12.69 7.84 6.91
CA LEU A 124 -12.19 9.16 7.36
C LEU A 124 -11.68 9.12 8.80
N GLN A 125 -12.39 8.44 9.71
CA GLN A 125 -11.94 8.24 11.09
C GLN A 125 -10.66 7.39 11.16
N TRP A 126 -10.54 6.40 10.27
CA TRP A 126 -9.33 5.57 10.16
C TRP A 126 -8.12 6.40 9.72
N PHE A 127 -8.30 7.38 8.82
CA PHE A 127 -7.25 8.33 8.47
C PHE A 127 -6.82 9.24 9.63
N GLU A 128 -7.75 9.67 10.47
CA GLU A 128 -7.43 10.44 11.70
C GLU A 128 -6.55 9.60 12.65
N ALA A 129 -6.93 8.34 12.86
CA ALA A 129 -6.14 7.40 13.64
C ALA A 129 -4.75 7.15 13.01
N LEU A 130 -4.67 7.00 11.69
CA LEU A 130 -3.38 6.87 10.98
C LEU A 130 -2.50 8.11 11.21
N ARG A 131 -3.05 9.32 11.04
CA ARG A 131 -2.31 10.56 11.26
C ARG A 131 -1.75 10.64 12.67
N ALA A 132 -2.51 10.25 13.68
CA ALA A 132 -2.04 10.24 15.07
C ALA A 132 -0.96 9.18 15.28
N ALA A 133 -1.15 7.98 14.75
CA ALA A 133 -0.22 6.86 14.96
C ALA A 133 1.17 7.09 14.35
N VAL A 134 1.25 7.82 13.23
CA VAL A 134 2.52 8.02 12.50
C VAL A 134 3.28 9.28 12.93
N GLU A 135 2.73 10.11 13.82
CA GLU A 135 3.30 11.43 14.17
C GLU A 135 4.73 11.34 14.74
N GLY A 136 4.97 10.38 15.63
CA GLY A 136 6.28 10.17 16.23
C GLY A 136 7.33 9.73 15.22
N ASP A 137 6.97 8.79 14.33
CA ASP A 137 7.87 8.31 13.29
C ASP A 137 8.10 9.37 12.19
N ALA A 138 7.06 10.12 11.81
CA ALA A 138 7.11 11.16 10.79
C ALA A 138 8.04 12.33 11.18
N SER A 139 8.11 12.67 12.46
CA SER A 139 9.02 13.69 13.00
C SER A 139 10.40 13.15 13.41
N GLY A 140 10.61 11.84 13.29
CA GLY A 140 11.84 11.16 13.67
C GLY A 140 12.99 11.33 12.67
N SER A 141 14.19 10.93 13.08
CA SER A 141 15.41 10.94 12.23
C SER A 141 15.66 9.65 11.46
N ARG A 142 14.95 8.56 11.79
CA ARG A 142 15.02 7.29 11.06
C ARG A 142 14.26 7.42 9.74
N PRO A 143 14.77 6.90 8.61
CA PRO A 143 13.98 6.75 7.39
C PRO A 143 12.67 6.01 7.69
N PHE A 144 11.55 6.68 7.43
CA PHE A 144 10.22 6.19 7.73
C PHE A 144 9.29 6.37 6.54
N ALA A 145 8.47 5.36 6.24
CA ALA A 145 7.43 5.48 5.25
C ALA A 145 6.14 4.74 5.63
N VAL A 146 5.02 5.34 5.27
CA VAL A 146 3.71 4.68 5.21
C VAL A 146 3.41 4.38 3.75
N MET A 147 3.25 3.09 3.43
CA MET A 147 3.05 2.66 2.07
C MET A 147 1.97 1.59 1.97
N GLY A 148 1.22 1.61 0.88
CA GLY A 148 0.06 0.74 0.77
C GLY A 148 -0.94 1.17 -0.27
N ASP A 149 -2.06 0.46 -0.28
CA ASP A 149 -3.26 0.86 -1.02
C ASP A 149 -4.07 1.81 -0.15
N TYR A 150 -4.03 3.09 -0.54
CA TYR A 150 -4.73 4.16 0.15
C TYR A 150 -6.20 4.25 -0.24
N ASN A 151 -6.62 3.56 -1.31
CA ASN A 151 -7.94 3.75 -1.90
C ASN A 151 -8.28 5.24 -2.13
N VAL A 152 -7.29 6.11 -2.38
CA VAL A 152 -7.51 7.54 -2.64
C VAL A 152 -6.55 7.99 -3.74
N ALA A 153 -7.09 8.63 -4.76
CA ALA A 153 -6.32 9.27 -5.83
C ALA A 153 -5.98 10.71 -5.40
N PRO A 154 -4.69 11.06 -5.21
CA PRO A 154 -4.29 12.34 -4.63
C PRO A 154 -4.73 13.58 -5.43
N ALA A 155 -4.70 13.48 -6.77
CA ALA A 155 -5.05 14.55 -7.69
C ALA A 155 -5.92 14.05 -8.85
N ASP A 156 -6.35 14.95 -9.71
CA ASP A 156 -7.19 14.59 -10.86
C ASP A 156 -6.39 13.86 -11.95
N GLU A 157 -5.08 14.09 -12.01
CA GLU A 157 -4.15 13.40 -12.91
C GLU A 157 -3.89 11.94 -12.48
N ASP A 158 -4.36 11.57 -11.27
CA ASP A 158 -4.26 10.23 -10.70
C ASP A 158 -5.45 9.33 -11.07
N VAL A 159 -6.35 9.79 -11.93
CA VAL A 159 -7.43 8.98 -12.52
C VAL A 159 -7.51 9.16 -14.03
N TYR A 160 -7.92 8.12 -14.76
CA TYR A 160 -7.95 8.15 -16.22
C TYR A 160 -9.01 9.09 -16.83
N ASP A 161 -10.08 9.39 -16.10
CA ASP A 161 -11.19 10.24 -16.54
C ASP A 161 -11.88 10.86 -15.33
N ARG A 162 -11.69 12.16 -15.08
CA ARG A 162 -12.24 12.89 -13.93
C ARG A 162 -13.77 12.76 -13.86
N ALA A 163 -14.45 12.83 -14.99
CA ALA A 163 -15.90 12.77 -15.05
C ALA A 163 -16.44 11.39 -14.66
N ALA A 164 -15.66 10.33 -14.90
CA ALA A 164 -16.03 8.96 -14.51
C ALA A 164 -16.02 8.74 -12.98
N PHE A 165 -15.37 9.62 -12.21
CA PHE A 165 -15.28 9.53 -10.75
C PHE A 165 -16.01 10.67 -10.03
N GLU A 166 -16.73 11.53 -10.74
CA GLU A 166 -17.46 12.63 -10.12
C GLU A 166 -18.49 12.09 -9.11
N GLY A 167 -18.39 12.54 -7.86
CA GLY A 167 -19.25 12.09 -6.76
C GLY A 167 -18.96 10.68 -6.24
N ALA A 168 -17.96 9.98 -6.80
CA ALA A 168 -17.54 8.67 -6.32
C ALA A 168 -16.53 8.78 -5.17
N THR A 169 -16.35 7.69 -4.43
CA THR A 169 -15.22 7.51 -3.51
C THR A 169 -13.89 7.49 -4.28
N HIS A 170 -12.78 7.51 -3.56
CA HIS A 170 -11.40 7.66 -4.04
C HIS A 170 -10.97 9.07 -4.42
N VAL A 171 -11.89 9.97 -4.82
CA VAL A 171 -11.54 11.32 -5.30
C VAL A 171 -12.21 12.44 -4.51
N THR A 172 -12.94 12.12 -3.45
CA THR A 172 -13.72 13.12 -2.72
C THR A 172 -12.80 14.17 -2.07
N PRO A 173 -13.28 15.41 -1.87
CA PRO A 173 -12.52 16.43 -1.17
C PRO A 173 -12.06 16.01 0.23
N ALA A 174 -12.88 15.25 0.98
CA ALA A 174 -12.53 14.80 2.32
C ALA A 174 -11.43 13.73 2.31
N GLU A 175 -11.43 12.80 1.35
CA GLU A 175 -10.35 11.83 1.17
C GLU A 175 -9.02 12.52 0.82
N ARG A 176 -9.05 13.49 -0.11
CA ARG A 176 -7.84 14.26 -0.48
C ARG A 176 -7.35 15.15 0.68
N ALA A 177 -8.26 15.68 1.50
CA ALA A 177 -7.92 16.40 2.72
C ALA A 177 -7.25 15.49 3.77
N ALA A 178 -7.68 14.23 3.88
CA ALA A 178 -7.03 13.25 4.75
C ALA A 178 -5.57 12.99 4.33
N LEU A 179 -5.30 12.86 3.02
CA LEU A 179 -3.92 12.79 2.52
C LEU A 179 -3.14 14.08 2.79
N ALA A 180 -3.78 15.25 2.68
CA ALA A 180 -3.15 16.53 3.02
C ALA A 180 -2.77 16.62 4.51
N SER A 181 -3.58 16.04 5.39
CA SER A 181 -3.29 15.97 6.83
C SER A 181 -2.04 15.14 7.13
N LEU A 182 -1.85 14.01 6.43
CA LEU A 182 -0.61 13.22 6.50
C LEU A 182 0.59 14.03 6.02
N ARG A 183 0.44 14.82 4.95
CA ARG A 183 1.51 15.74 4.51
C ARG A 183 1.84 16.81 5.54
N GLY A 184 0.82 17.36 6.18
CA GLY A 184 0.97 18.27 7.33
C GLY A 184 1.66 17.64 8.55
N ALA A 185 1.77 16.31 8.62
CA ALA A 185 2.52 15.58 9.64
C ALA A 185 4.04 15.54 9.39
N GLY A 186 4.52 16.05 8.25
CA GLY A 186 5.91 15.92 7.82
C GLY A 186 6.17 14.76 6.85
N LEU A 187 5.11 14.13 6.32
CA LEU A 187 5.25 13.13 5.27
C LEU A 187 5.16 13.75 3.87
N SER A 188 5.89 13.20 2.91
CA SER A 188 5.88 13.63 1.51
C SER A 188 5.51 12.47 0.60
N ASP A 189 4.69 12.73 -0.42
CA ASP A 189 4.34 11.74 -1.44
C ASP A 189 5.58 11.48 -2.32
N VAL A 190 6.08 10.25 -2.31
CA VAL A 190 7.14 9.78 -3.21
C VAL A 190 6.47 9.30 -4.48
N VAL A 191 6.28 10.21 -5.43
CA VAL A 191 5.53 9.95 -6.65
C VAL A 191 6.35 9.05 -7.59
N PRO A 192 5.86 7.86 -7.96
CA PRO A 192 6.56 6.99 -8.88
C PRO A 192 6.48 7.52 -10.32
N ARG A 193 7.53 7.32 -11.12
CA ARG A 193 7.46 7.52 -12.57
C ARG A 193 6.77 6.34 -13.25
N PRO A 194 6.01 6.56 -14.34
CA PRO A 194 5.50 5.46 -15.14
C PRO A 194 6.64 4.79 -15.92
N LEU A 195 6.65 3.45 -15.99
CA LEU A 195 7.50 2.71 -16.93
C LEU A 195 6.92 2.68 -18.35
N LYS A 196 5.63 3.02 -18.49
CA LYS A 196 4.91 3.06 -19.77
C LYS A 196 3.75 4.06 -19.67
N TYR A 197 3.47 4.75 -20.78
CA TYR A 197 2.50 5.85 -20.87
C TYR A 197 2.89 7.05 -20.01
N ASP A 198 1.96 8.00 -19.86
CA ASP A 198 2.24 9.31 -19.27
C ASP A 198 1.94 9.38 -17.77
N HIS A 199 1.12 8.45 -17.25
CA HIS A 199 0.64 8.47 -15.87
C HIS A 199 1.04 7.21 -15.10
N PRO A 200 1.52 7.33 -13.85
CA PRO A 200 1.90 6.21 -13.00
C PRO A 200 0.68 5.61 -12.28
N PHE A 201 -0.32 5.17 -13.05
CA PHE A 201 -1.43 4.42 -12.47
C PHE A 201 -0.91 3.12 -11.84
N THR A 202 -1.51 2.73 -10.73
CA THR A 202 -1.14 1.55 -9.93
C THR A 202 -2.27 0.53 -9.88
N TYR A 203 -3.50 0.94 -10.18
CA TYR A 203 -4.70 0.11 -10.17
C TYR A 203 -5.44 0.16 -11.51
N TRP A 204 -5.96 -0.98 -11.95
CA TRP A 204 -6.89 -1.10 -13.08
C TRP A 204 -7.92 -2.19 -12.82
N ASP A 205 -9.20 -1.81 -12.77
CA ASP A 205 -10.32 -2.75 -12.68
C ASP A 205 -10.21 -3.87 -13.73
N TYR A 206 -10.58 -5.09 -13.36
CA TYR A 206 -10.63 -6.23 -14.29
C TYR A 206 -11.64 -6.06 -15.42
N ARG A 207 -12.68 -5.26 -15.22
CA ARG A 207 -13.81 -5.05 -16.13
C ARG A 207 -13.44 -4.03 -17.22
N GLN A 208 -14.30 -3.98 -18.25
CA GLN A 208 -14.28 -2.96 -19.32
C GLN A 208 -12.97 -2.79 -20.10
N LEU A 209 -12.07 -3.78 -19.99
CA LEU A 209 -10.71 -3.73 -20.55
C LEU A 209 -9.93 -2.52 -20.02
N CYS A 210 -10.08 -2.17 -18.74
CA CYS A 210 -9.42 -1.00 -18.16
C CYS A 210 -7.89 -1.07 -18.28
N PHE A 211 -7.26 -2.22 -18.00
CA PHE A 211 -5.81 -2.36 -18.16
C PHE A 211 -5.32 -2.21 -19.63
N PRO A 212 -5.87 -2.92 -20.63
CA PRO A 212 -5.50 -2.71 -22.04
C PRO A 212 -5.74 -1.28 -22.54
N LYS A 213 -6.78 -0.60 -22.06
CA LYS A 213 -7.12 0.79 -22.43
C LYS A 213 -6.40 1.84 -21.59
N ASN A 214 -5.52 1.43 -20.67
CA ASN A 214 -4.87 2.28 -19.68
C ASN A 214 -5.83 3.18 -18.87
N ARG A 215 -7.02 2.67 -18.56
CA ARG A 215 -8.01 3.33 -17.69
C ARG A 215 -7.73 2.98 -16.23
N GLY A 216 -6.71 3.61 -15.66
CA GLY A 216 -6.24 3.29 -14.31
C GLY A 216 -6.46 4.40 -13.29
N MET A 217 -5.98 4.13 -12.08
CA MET A 217 -5.89 5.09 -10.98
C MET A 217 -4.54 4.94 -10.27
N ARG A 218 -3.99 6.00 -9.70
CA ARG A 218 -2.88 5.93 -8.73
C ARG A 218 -3.46 6.01 -7.32
N ILE A 219 -3.56 4.87 -6.66
CA ILE A 219 -4.10 4.75 -5.30
C ILE A 219 -3.17 3.97 -4.36
N ASP A 220 -2.12 3.34 -4.90
CA ASP A 220 -1.04 2.75 -4.12
C ASP A 220 0.04 3.84 -3.94
N LEU A 221 0.22 4.30 -2.71
CA LEU A 221 1.01 5.50 -2.40
C LEU A 221 2.15 5.18 -1.44
N VAL A 222 3.19 6.01 -1.47
CA VAL A 222 4.32 5.97 -0.54
C VAL A 222 4.49 7.35 0.07
N TYR A 223 4.20 7.49 1.36
CA TYR A 223 4.38 8.71 2.14
C TYR A 223 5.59 8.55 3.06
N GLY A 224 6.72 9.18 2.69
CA GLY A 224 7.96 9.12 3.44
C GLY A 224 8.22 10.38 4.28
N ASN A 225 8.88 10.24 5.43
CA ASN A 225 9.42 11.39 6.15
C ASN A 225 10.63 12.00 5.42
N GLU A 226 11.16 13.11 5.93
CA GLU A 226 12.29 13.81 5.29
C GLU A 226 13.54 12.91 5.09
N PRO A 227 14.02 12.15 6.10
CA PRO A 227 15.12 11.20 5.89
C PRO A 227 14.86 10.16 4.79
N PHE A 228 13.63 9.60 4.73
CA PHE A 228 13.26 8.65 3.69
C PHE A 228 13.27 9.31 2.31
N ALA A 229 12.61 10.46 2.17
CA ALA A 229 12.51 11.19 0.92
C ALA A 229 13.89 11.60 0.37
N LYS A 230 14.84 11.98 1.24
CA LYS A 230 16.22 12.29 0.85
C LYS A 230 17.01 11.07 0.38
N ALA A 231 16.68 9.88 0.88
CA ALA A 231 17.33 8.64 0.47
C ALA A 231 16.80 8.10 -0.86
N VAL A 232 15.65 8.59 -1.37
CA VAL A 232 15.07 8.13 -2.64
C VAL A 232 16.00 8.45 -3.81
N THR A 233 16.40 7.40 -4.51
CA THR A 233 17.20 7.46 -5.74
C THR A 233 16.37 7.19 -6.99
N ASP A 234 15.32 6.37 -6.89
CA ASP A 234 14.33 6.15 -7.93
C ASP A 234 12.98 5.73 -7.31
N SER A 235 11.90 5.96 -8.04
CA SER A 235 10.59 5.39 -7.72
C SER A 235 9.81 5.16 -9.00
N TYR A 236 9.23 3.97 -9.16
CA TYR A 236 8.51 3.58 -10.37
C TYR A 236 7.37 2.61 -10.10
N VAL A 237 6.40 2.57 -11.02
CA VAL A 237 5.35 1.54 -11.01
C VAL A 237 5.74 0.39 -11.94
N ASP A 238 5.83 -0.82 -11.38
CA ASP A 238 6.09 -2.04 -12.16
C ASP A 238 4.81 -2.55 -12.83
N ARG A 239 4.35 -1.77 -13.82
CA ARG A 239 3.10 -2.00 -14.53
C ARG A 239 3.01 -3.40 -15.16
N GLU A 240 4.13 -4.01 -15.56
CA GLU A 240 4.07 -5.30 -16.26
C GLU A 240 3.60 -6.44 -15.36
N GLU A 241 3.69 -6.33 -14.03
CA GLU A 241 3.07 -7.30 -13.12
C GLU A 241 1.54 -7.30 -13.15
N ARG A 242 0.92 -6.22 -13.64
CA ARG A 242 -0.51 -6.18 -13.90
C ARG A 242 -0.92 -6.97 -15.15
N LYS A 243 0.03 -7.43 -15.97
CA LYS A 243 -0.22 -8.12 -17.24
C LYS A 243 -0.36 -9.64 -17.06
N GLY A 244 -1.23 -10.22 -17.88
CA GLY A 244 -1.35 -11.67 -18.03
C GLY A 244 -2.31 -12.32 -17.04
N LYS A 245 -2.38 -13.66 -17.10
CA LYS A 245 -3.30 -14.47 -16.31
C LYS A 245 -2.89 -14.44 -14.83
N GLY A 246 -3.87 -14.37 -13.94
CA GLY A 246 -3.67 -14.41 -12.49
C GLY A 246 -3.01 -13.17 -11.88
N ALA A 247 -2.87 -12.07 -12.63
CA ALA A 247 -2.36 -10.81 -12.09
C ALA A 247 -3.32 -10.23 -11.04
N SER A 248 -2.77 -9.54 -10.03
CA SER A 248 -3.55 -8.59 -9.22
C SER A 248 -4.14 -7.50 -10.12
N ASP A 249 -5.18 -6.81 -9.66
CA ASP A 249 -5.69 -5.58 -10.26
C ASP A 249 -4.76 -4.39 -10.00
N HIS A 250 -3.81 -4.54 -9.08
CA HIS A 250 -2.75 -3.58 -8.78
C HIS A 250 -1.39 -3.99 -9.33
N ALA A 251 -0.54 -2.99 -9.59
CA ALA A 251 0.88 -3.12 -9.89
C ALA A 251 1.73 -2.70 -8.67
N PRO A 252 2.90 -3.31 -8.46
CA PRO A 252 3.84 -2.88 -7.43
C PRO A 252 4.30 -1.44 -7.65
N VAL A 253 4.39 -0.67 -6.56
CA VAL A 253 5.11 0.60 -6.52
C VAL A 253 6.46 0.34 -5.85
N VAL A 254 7.54 0.62 -6.55
CA VAL A 254 8.92 0.36 -6.10
C VAL A 254 9.62 1.68 -5.81
N VAL A 255 10.44 1.69 -4.76
CA VAL A 255 11.28 2.80 -4.33
C VAL A 255 12.69 2.28 -4.05
N ASP A 256 13.67 2.84 -4.75
CA ASP A 256 15.08 2.57 -4.51
C ASP A 256 15.66 3.64 -3.59
N LEU A 257 16.33 3.20 -2.52
CA LEU A 257 16.86 4.04 -1.45
C LEU A 257 18.38 3.85 -1.34
N ASP A 258 19.11 4.96 -1.16
CA ASP A 258 20.52 4.96 -0.75
C ASP A 258 20.63 4.78 0.78
N LEU A 259 20.37 3.55 1.22
CA LEU A 259 20.40 3.07 2.61
C LEU A 259 21.06 1.69 2.68
#